data_AF-A0A089MFJ1-F1
#
_entry.id   AF-A0A089MFJ1-F1
#
_cell.length_a   1.000
_cell.length_b   1.000
_cell.length_c   1.000
_cell.angle_alpha   90.00
_cell.angle_beta   90.00
_cell.angle_gamma   90.00
#
_symmetry.space_group_name_H-M   'P 1'
#
loop_
_entity.id
_entity.type
_entity.pdbx_description
1 polymer ?
#
loop_
_entity_poly.entity_id
_entity_poly.type
_entity_poly.pdbx_seq_one_letter_code
_entity_poly.pdbx_strand_id
1 'polypeptide(L)'
;MLGIKLNREGENLIIRWQLTKIEIPVTEITEITLDNTYGGSDKDAIRIGTPYGTTGRVLIRTKQRAYLLFTSDAEVIKGKTERLLNTGS
;
A
#
# COMPACT_ATOMS: atom_id res chain seq x y z
N MET A 1 -10.13 14.13 -6.06
CA MET A 1 -8.94 13.69 -5.27
C MET A 1 -8.21 12.65 -6.09
N LEU A 2 -6.90 12.81 -6.36
CA LEU A 2 -6.13 11.79 -7.09
C LEU A 2 -5.82 10.64 -6.14
N GLY A 3 -6.51 9.51 -6.33
CA GLY A 3 -6.36 8.31 -5.51
C GLY A 3 -5.03 7.59 -5.72
N ILE A 4 -4.73 6.66 -4.82
CA ILE A 4 -3.56 5.78 -4.92
C ILE A 4 -3.73 4.85 -6.12
N LYS A 5 -2.69 4.75 -6.95
CA LYS A 5 -2.64 3.83 -8.08
C LYS A 5 -1.61 2.74 -7.81
N LEU A 6 -2.02 1.50 -8.03
CA LEU A 6 -1.18 0.31 -7.94
C LEU A 6 -0.97 -0.30 -9.31
N ASN A 7 0.28 -0.66 -9.62
CA ASN A 7 0.67 -1.42 -10.79
C ASN A 7 1.78 -2.42 -10.44
N ARG A 8 2.01 -3.41 -11.29
CA ARG A 8 3.21 -4.26 -11.23
C ARG A 8 4.08 -3.96 -12.45
N GLU A 9 5.36 -3.71 -12.22
CA GLU A 9 6.37 -3.54 -13.27
C GLU A 9 7.48 -4.57 -12.98
N GLY A 10 7.50 -5.68 -13.74
CA GLY A 10 8.42 -6.80 -13.49
C GLY A 10 8.24 -7.42 -12.09
N GLU A 11 9.30 -7.38 -11.28
CA GLU A 11 9.33 -7.90 -9.91
C GLU A 11 8.98 -6.85 -8.84
N ASN A 12 8.55 -5.66 -9.26
CA ASN A 12 8.24 -4.56 -8.35
C ASN A 12 6.74 -4.27 -8.31
N LEU A 13 6.21 -4.12 -7.09
CA LEU A 13 4.96 -3.40 -6.84
C LEU A 13 5.22 -1.91 -6.94
N ILE A 14 4.47 -1.24 -7.81
CA ILE A 14 4.56 0.20 -8.04
C ILE A 14 3.36 0.88 -7.40
N ILE A 15 3.65 1.77 -6.44
CA ILE A 15 2.66 2.62 -5.79
C ILE A 15 2.87 4.04 -6.32
N ARG A 16 1.83 4.62 -6.91
CA ARG A 16 1.82 6.01 -7.37
C ARG A 16 0.77 6.81 -6.62
N TRP A 17 1.18 7.98 -6.13
CA TRP A 17 0.27 8.94 -5.53
C TRP A 17 0.80 10.36 -5.80
N GLN A 18 -0.04 11.20 -6.41
CA GLN A 18 0.36 12.53 -6.88
C GLN A 18 1.65 12.45 -7.73
N LEU A 19 2.70 13.16 -7.35
CA LEU A 19 4.00 13.17 -8.02
C LEU A 19 4.97 12.07 -7.51
N THR A 20 4.55 11.29 -6.53
CA THR A 20 5.39 10.26 -5.89
C THR A 20 5.23 8.91 -6.58
N LYS A 21 6.35 8.26 -6.89
CA LYS A 21 6.46 6.85 -7.29
C LYS A 21 7.28 6.10 -6.23
N ILE A 22 6.73 5.00 -5.72
CA ILE A 22 7.42 4.09 -4.80
C ILE A 22 7.46 2.73 -5.47
N GLU A 23 8.63 2.10 -5.44
CA GLU A 23 8.86 0.77 -5.98
C GLU A 23 9.26 -0.15 -4.85
N ILE A 24 8.53 -1.25 -4.69
CA ILE A 24 8.77 -2.24 -3.64
C ILE A 24 8.98 -3.58 -4.32
N PRO A 25 10.15 -4.23 -4.16
CA PRO A 25 10.34 -5.58 -4.65
C PRO A 25 9.31 -6.53 -4.03
N VAL A 26 8.62 -7.32 -4.86
CA VAL A 26 7.59 -8.26 -4.41
C VAL A 26 8.17 -9.26 -3.40
N THR A 27 9.42 -9.66 -3.58
CA THR A 27 10.17 -10.58 -2.70
C THR A 27 10.49 -10.01 -1.31
N GLU A 28 10.33 -8.70 -1.12
CA GLU A 28 10.48 -8.05 0.17
C GLU A 28 9.17 -7.93 0.93
N ILE A 29 8.02 -8.05 0.27
CA ILE A 29 6.70 -7.92 0.90
C ILE A 29 6.41 -9.18 1.71
N THR A 30 6.16 -8.99 3.00
CA THR A 30 5.90 -10.08 3.95
C THR A 30 4.43 -10.18 4.33
N GLU A 31 3.70 -9.06 4.33
CA GLU A 31 2.31 -9.01 4.76
C GLU A 31 1.57 -7.84 4.11
N ILE A 32 0.29 -8.05 3.80
CA ILE A 32 -0.66 -6.99 3.41
C ILE A 32 -1.93 -7.13 4.23
N THR A 33 -2.25 -6.13 5.05
CA THR A 33 -3.41 -6.16 5.95
C THR A 33 -4.19 -4.85 5.91
N LEU A 34 -5.42 -4.89 6.39
CA LEU A 34 -6.17 -3.69 6.70
C LEU A 34 -5.77 -3.20 8.08
N ASP A 35 -5.67 -1.88 8.23
CA ASP A 35 -5.38 -1.27 9.52
C ASP A 35 -6.61 -0.53 10.03
N ASN A 36 -7.18 -1.05 11.13
CA ASN A 36 -8.41 -0.54 11.73
C ASN A 36 -8.16 0.62 12.70
N THR A 37 -6.92 1.06 12.88
CA THR A 37 -6.59 2.20 13.75
C THR A 37 -6.64 3.51 12.97
N TYR A 38 -7.16 4.57 13.58
CA TYR A 38 -7.29 5.87 12.90
C TYR A 38 -5.92 6.45 12.45
N GLY A 39 -4.88 6.30 13.29
CA GLY A 39 -3.54 6.84 12.99
C GLY A 39 -2.62 5.90 12.21
N GLY A 40 -2.98 4.63 12.07
CA GLY A 40 -2.04 3.57 11.74
C GLY A 40 -1.43 2.93 12.98
N SER A 41 -1.36 1.60 12.98
CA SER A 41 -0.81 0.76 14.04
C SER A 41 0.71 0.84 14.10
N ASP A 42 1.34 1.06 12.94
CA ASP A 42 2.77 1.21 12.79
C ASP A 42 3.14 2.70 12.68
N LYS A 43 3.81 3.23 13.72
CA LYS A 43 4.15 4.65 13.84
C LYS A 43 5.27 5.08 12.90
N ASP A 44 6.12 4.13 12.51
CA ASP A 44 7.30 4.36 11.69
C ASP A 44 7.03 4.05 10.20
N ALA A 45 5.82 3.56 9.89
CA ALA A 45 5.40 3.30 8.53
C ALA A 45 5.40 4.58 7.67
N ILE A 46 5.89 4.44 6.44
CA ILE A 46 5.82 5.50 5.44
C ILE A 46 4.36 5.72 5.05
N ARG A 47 3.85 6.92 5.34
CA ARG A 47 2.46 7.30 5.10
C ARG A 47 2.26 7.82 3.67
N ILE A 48 1.33 7.23 2.94
CA ILE A 48 1.04 7.55 1.54
C ILE A 48 -0.47 7.76 1.38
N GLY A 49 -0.89 8.83 0.71
CA GLY A 49 -2.30 9.19 0.61
C GLY A 49 -2.64 10.35 1.53
N THR A 50 -3.94 10.56 1.80
CA THR A 50 -4.43 11.65 2.63
C THR A 50 -4.83 11.12 4.02
N PRO A 51 -3.99 11.29 5.07
CA PRO A 51 -4.28 10.74 6.40
C PRO A 51 -5.58 11.27 7.00
N TYR A 52 -5.90 12.52 6.66
CA TYR A 52 -7.13 13.20 7.01
C TYR A 52 -8.01 13.27 5.76
N GLY A 53 -9.17 12.63 5.80
CA GLY A 53 -10.13 12.58 4.68
C GLY A 53 -10.46 11.19 4.15
N THR A 54 -9.75 10.15 4.59
CA THR A 54 -10.07 8.75 4.24
C THR A 54 -10.23 7.89 5.49
N THR A 55 -11.11 6.90 5.43
CA THR A 55 -11.42 6.00 6.56
C THR A 55 -10.73 4.64 6.45
N GLY A 56 -10.25 4.27 5.28
CA GLY A 56 -9.54 3.01 5.08
C GLY A 56 -8.03 3.17 5.16
N ARG A 57 -7.37 2.14 5.68
CA ARG A 57 -5.91 2.01 5.67
C ARG A 57 -5.49 0.62 5.23
N VAL A 58 -4.48 0.55 4.37
CA VAL A 58 -3.83 -0.70 3.98
C VAL A 58 -2.38 -0.63 4.44
N LEU A 59 -1.98 -1.59 5.26
CA LEU A 59 -0.62 -1.76 5.74
C LEU A 59 0.09 -2.77 4.84
N ILE A 60 1.21 -2.36 4.25
CA ILE A 60 2.12 -3.23 3.51
C ILE A 60 3.40 -3.32 4.33
N ARG A 61 3.71 -4.50 4.86
CA ARG A 61 4.99 -4.75 5.55
C ARG A 61 5.99 -5.34 4.57
N THR A 62 7.21 -4.81 4.63
CA THR A 62 8.37 -5.43 4.01
C THR A 62 9.37 -5.88 5.06
N LYS A 63 10.41 -6.59 4.62
CA LYS A 63 11.53 -7.01 5.49
C LYS A 63 12.22 -5.84 6.21
N GLN A 64 12.18 -4.63 5.65
CA GLN A 64 12.92 -3.48 6.18
C GLN A 64 12.04 -2.35 6.74
N ARG A 65 10.83 -2.16 6.21
CA ARG A 65 9.94 -1.08 6.62
C ARG A 65 8.49 -1.38 6.29
N ALA A 66 7.59 -0.60 6.87
CA ALA A 66 6.17 -0.65 6.56
C ALA A 66 5.73 0.57 5.75
N TYR A 67 4.67 0.40 4.99
CA TYR A 67 3.99 1.45 4.23
C TYR A 67 2.51 1.44 4.61
N LEU A 68 1.98 2.62 4.93
CA LEU A 68 0.59 2.80 5.30
C LEU A 68 -0.13 3.65 4.26
N LEU A 69 -1.01 3.01 3.51
CA LEU A 69 -1.79 3.61 2.42
C LEU A 69 -3.13 4.10 2.96
N PHE A 70 -3.39 5.40 2.85
CA PHE A 70 -4.65 6.04 3.23
C PHE A 70 -5.57 6.15 2.02
N THR A 71 -6.70 5.45 2.05
CA THR A 71 -7.66 5.37 0.93
C THR A 71 -9.08 5.13 1.43
N SER A 72 -10.09 5.62 0.70
CA SER A 72 -11.50 5.29 1.02
C SER A 72 -11.87 3.88 0.57
N ASP A 73 -11.10 3.28 -0.34
CA ASP A 73 -11.37 1.97 -0.94
C ASP A 73 -10.35 0.92 -0.46
N ALA A 74 -10.12 0.82 0.85
CA ALA A 74 -9.04 -0.03 1.40
C ALA A 74 -9.15 -1.51 1.00
N GLU A 75 -10.36 -2.09 0.99
CA GLU A 75 -10.59 -3.46 0.53
C GLU A 75 -10.21 -3.65 -0.95
N VAL A 76 -10.56 -2.69 -1.79
CA VAL A 76 -10.23 -2.72 -3.22
C VAL A 76 -8.72 -2.61 -3.43
N ILE A 77 -8.06 -1.72 -2.68
CA ILE A 77 -6.60 -1.54 -2.73
C ILE A 77 -5.88 -2.80 -2.23
N LYS A 78 -6.30 -3.37 -1.10
CA LYS A 78 -5.75 -4.62 -0.57
C LYS A 78 -5.89 -5.76 -1.59
N GLY A 79 -7.11 -6.03 -2.06
CA GLY A 79 -7.37 -7.11 -3.00
C GLY A 79 -6.66 -6.91 -4.34
N LYS A 80 -6.52 -5.67 -4.82
CA LYS A 80 -5.71 -5.37 -6.00
C LYS A 80 -4.23 -5.63 -5.77
N THR A 81 -3.70 -5.25 -4.61
CA THR A 81 -2.29 -5.49 -4.26
C THR A 81 -1.98 -6.99 -4.24
N GLU A 82 -2.81 -7.78 -3.55
CA GLU A 82 -2.66 -9.24 -3.47
C GLU A 82 -2.69 -9.90 -4.86
N ARG A 83 -3.62 -9.49 -5.74
CA ARG A 83 -3.65 -9.98 -7.12
C ARG A 83 -2.36 -9.68 -7.86
N LEU A 84 -1.85 -8.45 -7.76
CA LEU A 84 -0.61 -8.04 -8.42
C LEU A 84 0.59 -8.86 -7.93
N LEU A 85 0.67 -9.22 -6.65
CA LEU A 85 1.75 -10.08 -6.14
C LEU A 85 1.69 -11.48 -6.77
N ASN A 86 0.49 -12.02 -6.98
CA ASN A 86 0.27 -13.38 -7.46
C ASN A 86 0.30 -13.54 -8.99
N THR A 87 0.38 -12.45 -9.77
CA THR A 87 0.35 -12.50 -11.26
C THR A 87 1.67 -12.99 -11.90
N GLY A 88 2.54 -13.69 -11.16
CA GLY A 88 3.86 -14.13 -11.63
C GLY A 88 4.15 -15.61 -11.35
N SER A 89 3.11 -16.44 -11.27
CA SER A 89 3.19 -17.89 -11.12
C SER A 89 2.50 -18.59 -12.28
#